data_AF-A0AA91YSU8-F1
#
_entry.id   AF-A0AA91YSU8-F1
#
_cell.length_a   1.000
_cell.length_b   1.000
_cell.length_c   1.000
_cell.angle_alpha   90.00
_cell.angle_beta   90.00
_cell.angle_gamma   90.00
#
_symmetry.space_group_name_H-M   'P 1'
#
loop_
_entity.id
_entity.type
_entity.pdbx_description
1 polymer ?
#
loop_
_entity_poly.entity_id
_entity_poly.type
_entity_poly.pdbx_seq_one_letter_code
_entity_poly.pdbx_strand_id
1 'polypeptide(L)'
;MLESCQNAQERWGGVHLLIDRWLQARHELVRAYDVLGAEPEALSKSKKPLQEFCGILVDYVSAGHFEIYEQLTSEAKAFGDKRGLELADTLYPRIDVITEKLLAFNDLCDAGQCVAQKFKELGGLLHERFELEDCLIEVLHNAHKQETVAQA
;
A
#
# COMPACT_ATOMS: atom_id res chain seq x y z
N MET A 1 27.06 -10.39 -12.15
CA MET A 1 26.43 -11.16 -13.24
C MET A 1 25.35 -10.28 -13.82
N LEU A 2 25.31 -10.18 -15.15
CA LEU A 2 24.37 -9.37 -15.91
C LEU A 2 22.97 -9.97 -15.78
N GLU A 3 22.11 -9.39 -14.96
CA GLU A 3 20.66 -9.55 -15.16
C GLU A 3 20.24 -8.56 -16.24
N SER A 4 20.45 -9.08 -17.44
CA SER A 4 20.04 -8.67 -18.78
C SER A 4 18.81 -7.77 -18.82
N CYS A 5 18.88 -6.74 -19.66
CA CYS A 5 17.81 -5.83 -20.03
C CYS A 5 16.46 -6.54 -20.21
N GLN A 6 15.58 -6.46 -19.19
CA GLN A 6 14.15 -6.68 -19.38
C GLN A 6 13.65 -5.56 -20.28
N ASN A 7 12.99 -5.90 -21.39
CA ASN A 7 12.30 -4.87 -22.16
C ASN A 7 11.20 -4.26 -21.29
N ALA A 8 10.76 -3.04 -21.62
CA ALA A 8 9.80 -2.30 -20.79
C ALA A 8 8.48 -3.08 -20.57
N GLN A 9 8.12 -3.96 -21.52
CA GLN A 9 6.92 -4.79 -21.47
C GLN A 9 7.01 -5.97 -20.48
N GLU A 10 8.13 -6.69 -20.45
CA GLU A 10 8.39 -7.75 -19.46
C GLU A 10 8.44 -7.17 -18.04
N ARG A 11 9.05 -5.98 -17.90
CA ARG A 11 9.04 -5.24 -16.63
C ARG A 11 7.61 -4.89 -16.21
N TRP A 12 6.83 -4.27 -17.10
CA TRP A 12 5.43 -3.91 -16.83
C TRP A 12 4.62 -5.13 -16.38
N GLY A 13 4.74 -6.27 -17.06
CA GLY A 13 4.05 -7.50 -16.68
C GLY A 13 4.46 -8.03 -15.29
N GLY A 14 5.74 -7.93 -14.93
CA GLY A 14 6.23 -8.29 -13.60
C GLY A 14 5.69 -7.38 -12.50
N VAL A 15 5.69 -6.06 -12.73
CA VAL A 15 5.16 -5.06 -11.80
C VAL A 15 3.64 -5.20 -11.64
N HIS A 16 2.92 -5.51 -12.72
CA HIS A 16 1.48 -5.77 -12.67
C HIS A 16 1.13 -6.91 -11.71
N LEU A 17 1.87 -8.02 -11.77
CA LEU A 17 1.68 -9.16 -10.86
C LEU A 17 2.02 -8.84 -9.40
N LEU A 18 2.96 -7.91 -9.15
CA LEU A 18 3.26 -7.44 -7.80
C LEU A 18 2.12 -6.57 -7.26
N ILE A 19 1.58 -5.67 -8.08
CA ILE A 19 0.42 -4.84 -7.74
C ILE A 19 -0.79 -5.71 -7.42
N ASP A 20 -1.10 -6.73 -8.22
CA ASP A 20 -2.22 -7.65 -7.96
C ASP A 20 -2.12 -8.33 -6.59
N ARG A 21 -0.92 -8.80 -6.22
CA ARG A 21 -0.70 -9.42 -4.89
C ARG A 21 -0.85 -8.39 -3.77
N TRP A 22 -0.37 -7.17 -3.98
CA TRP A 22 -0.48 -6.12 -3.00
C TRP A 22 -1.92 -5.64 -2.79
N LEU A 23 -2.72 -5.55 -3.86
CA LEU A 23 -4.16 -5.31 -3.78
C LEU A 23 -4.91 -6.45 -3.08
N GLN A 24 -4.45 -7.70 -3.24
CA GLN A 24 -4.98 -8.82 -2.46
C GLN A 24 -4.67 -8.68 -0.96
N ALA A 25 -3.46 -8.25 -0.59
CA ALA A 25 -3.11 -7.92 0.79
C ALA A 25 -3.95 -6.75 1.34
N ARG A 26 -4.25 -5.74 0.51
CA ARG A 26 -5.17 -4.66 0.87
C ARG A 26 -6.57 -5.20 1.21
N HIS A 27 -7.11 -6.10 0.40
CA HIS A 27 -8.41 -6.73 0.69
C HIS A 27 -8.40 -7.51 2.01
N GLU A 28 -7.30 -8.20 2.32
CA GLU A 28 -7.14 -8.89 3.61
C GLU A 28 -7.13 -7.91 4.79
N LEU A 29 -6.41 -6.80 4.66
CA LEU A 29 -6.41 -5.73 5.66
C LEU A 29 -7.82 -5.15 5.89
N VAL A 30 -8.56 -4.86 4.82
CA VAL A 30 -9.93 -4.33 4.91
C VAL A 30 -10.85 -5.34 5.59
N ARG A 31 -10.80 -6.62 5.22
CA ARG A 31 -11.59 -7.67 5.88
C ARG A 31 -11.28 -7.78 7.37
N ALA A 32 -10.01 -7.74 7.75
CA ALA A 32 -9.61 -7.78 9.15
C ALA A 32 -10.10 -6.55 9.92
N TYR A 33 -10.06 -5.37 9.29
CA TYR A 33 -10.63 -4.14 9.84
C TYR A 33 -12.14 -4.26 10.08
N ASP A 34 -12.90 -4.76 9.09
CA ASP A 34 -14.35 -4.90 9.17
C ASP A 34 -14.78 -5.88 10.27
N VAL A 35 -14.10 -7.02 10.39
CA VAL A 35 -14.37 -8.01 11.44
C VAL A 35 -14.16 -7.39 12.83
N LEU A 36 -13.08 -6.65 13.04
CA LEU A 36 -12.82 -5.96 14.30
C LEU A 36 -13.80 -4.81 14.57
N GLY A 37 -14.21 -4.10 13.53
CA GLY A 37 -15.18 -3.00 13.63
C GLY A 37 -16.60 -3.48 13.98
N ALA A 38 -16.95 -4.71 13.60
CA ALA A 38 -18.25 -5.32 13.90
C ALA A 38 -18.40 -5.72 15.39
N GLU A 39 -17.28 -5.92 16.10
CA GLU A 39 -17.27 -6.28 17.53
C GLU A 39 -16.40 -5.29 18.35
N PRO A 40 -16.88 -4.08 18.63
CA PRO A 40 -16.09 -3.05 19.32
C PRO A 40 -15.58 -3.48 20.70
N GLU A 41 -16.31 -4.38 21.39
CA GLU A 41 -15.90 -4.93 22.67
C GLU A 41 -14.64 -5.81 22.54
N ALA A 42 -14.41 -6.44 21.38
CA ALA A 42 -13.25 -7.28 21.10
C ALA A 42 -11.95 -6.48 21.15
N LEU A 43 -11.98 -5.20 20.77
CA LEU A 43 -10.83 -4.29 20.86
C LEU A 43 -10.30 -4.12 22.30
N SER A 44 -11.18 -4.29 23.30
CA SER A 44 -10.83 -4.19 24.72
C SER A 44 -10.65 -5.56 25.42
N LYS A 45 -11.29 -6.62 24.90
CA LYS A 45 -11.37 -7.93 25.56
C LYS A 45 -10.51 -9.01 24.91
N SER A 46 -10.26 -8.92 23.60
CA SER A 46 -9.58 -9.96 22.83
C SER A 46 -8.35 -9.37 22.14
N LYS A 47 -7.17 -9.62 22.74
CA LYS A 47 -5.90 -9.10 22.21
C LYS A 47 -5.50 -9.76 20.89
N LYS A 48 -5.89 -11.01 20.66
CA LYS A 48 -5.41 -11.81 19.53
C LYS A 48 -5.91 -11.30 18.16
N PRO A 49 -7.22 -11.08 17.92
CA PRO A 49 -7.69 -10.54 16.64
C PRO A 49 -7.12 -9.16 16.34
N LEU A 50 -6.94 -8.33 17.37
CA LEU A 50 -6.33 -7.01 17.25
C LEU A 50 -4.85 -7.09 16.85
N GLN A 51 -4.09 -8.00 17.48
CA GLN A 51 -2.68 -8.24 17.12
C GLN A 51 -2.53 -8.79 15.70
N GLU A 52 -3.41 -9.71 15.29
CA GLU A 52 -3.42 -10.24 13.92
C GLU A 52 -3.68 -9.13 12.90
N PHE A 53 -4.65 -8.25 13.16
CA PHE A 53 -4.88 -7.07 12.32
C PHE A 53 -3.66 -6.15 12.27
N CYS A 54 -3.03 -5.87 13.42
CA CYS A 54 -1.85 -5.02 13.46
C CYS A 54 -0.67 -5.63 12.68
N GLY A 55 -0.50 -6.95 12.72
CA GLY A 55 0.47 -7.66 11.87
C GLY A 55 0.18 -7.46 10.38
N ILE A 56 -1.06 -7.71 9.94
CA ILE A 56 -1.48 -7.50 8.54
C ILE A 56 -1.27 -6.03 8.11
N LEU A 57 -1.58 -5.08 8.99
CA LEU A 57 -1.37 -3.65 8.75
C LEU A 57 0.11 -3.33 8.52
N VAL A 58 0.99 -3.81 9.39
CA VAL A 58 2.44 -3.60 9.30
C VAL A 58 3.00 -4.25 8.03
N ASP A 59 2.59 -5.47 7.71
CA ASP A 59 3.01 -6.16 6.50
C ASP A 59 2.57 -5.39 5.24
N TYR A 60 1.33 -4.92 5.21
CA TYR A 60 0.79 -4.14 4.09
C TYR A 60 1.52 -2.81 3.87
N VAL A 61 1.77 -2.04 4.95
CA VAL A 61 2.49 -0.76 4.84
C VAL A 61 3.94 -0.99 4.42
N SER A 62 4.57 -2.05 4.94
CA SER A 62 5.97 -2.40 4.66
C SER A 62 6.15 -2.82 3.20
N ALA A 63 5.27 -3.67 2.66
CA ALA A 63 5.31 -4.06 1.25
C ALA A 63 5.23 -2.84 0.31
N GLY A 64 4.40 -1.85 0.67
CA GLY A 64 4.32 -0.58 -0.07
C GLY A 64 5.69 0.11 -0.16
N HIS A 65 6.30 0.39 1.00
CA HIS A 65 7.56 1.15 1.10
C HIS A 65 8.80 0.43 0.61
N PHE A 66 8.90 -0.89 0.84
CA PHE A 66 10.13 -1.64 0.56
C PHE A 66 10.14 -2.37 -0.77
N GLU A 67 9.01 -2.41 -1.49
CA GLU A 67 8.92 -3.11 -2.77
C GLU A 67 8.09 -2.32 -3.78
N ILE A 68 6.81 -2.08 -3.49
CA ILE A 68 5.86 -1.62 -4.51
C ILE A 68 6.19 -0.22 -5.04
N TYR A 69 6.45 0.75 -4.16
CA TYR A 69 6.72 2.13 -4.59
C TYR A 69 8.01 2.26 -5.40
N GLU A 70 9.03 1.45 -5.07
CA GLU A 70 10.27 1.37 -5.84
C GLU A 70 10.01 0.81 -7.24
N GLN A 71 9.24 -0.27 -7.35
CA GLN A 71 8.93 -0.89 -8.63
C GLN A 71 8.11 0.04 -9.53
N LEU A 72 7.09 0.72 -8.99
CA LEU A 72 6.30 1.74 -9.71
C LEU A 72 7.19 2.88 -10.23
N THR A 73 8.07 3.41 -9.37
CA THR A 73 9.01 4.47 -9.75
C THR A 73 10.01 3.99 -10.82
N SER A 74 10.51 2.77 -10.69
CA SER A 74 11.46 2.16 -11.63
C SER A 74 10.83 1.92 -13.00
N GLU A 75 9.55 1.51 -13.03
CA GLU A 75 8.76 1.39 -14.25
C GLU A 75 8.60 2.75 -14.94
N ALA A 76 8.08 3.76 -14.24
CA ALA A 76 7.92 5.09 -14.81
C ALA A 76 9.23 5.69 -15.34
N LYS A 77 10.37 5.44 -14.67
CA LYS A 77 11.70 5.80 -15.18
C LYS A 77 12.06 5.07 -16.48
N ALA A 78 11.72 3.79 -16.60
CA ALA A 78 12.00 2.99 -17.80
C ALA A 78 11.17 3.45 -19.01
N PHE A 79 9.94 3.92 -18.79
CA PHE A 79 9.09 4.52 -19.82
C PHE A 79 9.38 6.02 -20.04
N GLY A 80 10.24 6.64 -19.24
CA GLY A 80 10.59 8.05 -19.37
C GLY A 80 9.48 9.01 -18.91
N ASP A 81 8.57 8.55 -18.07
CA ASP A 81 7.40 9.30 -17.60
C ASP A 81 7.76 10.27 -16.48
N LYS A 82 8.38 11.38 -16.87
CA LYS A 82 8.77 12.45 -15.93
C LYS A 82 7.59 13.05 -15.20
N ARG A 83 6.43 13.16 -15.85
CA ARG A 83 5.25 13.80 -15.28
C ARG A 83 4.59 12.90 -14.22
N GLY A 84 4.53 11.58 -14.46
CA GLY A 84 4.11 10.60 -13.47
C GLY A 84 5.00 10.65 -12.23
N LEU A 85 6.33 10.69 -12.43
CA LEU A 85 7.30 10.80 -11.33
C LEU A 85 7.13 12.09 -10.51
N GLU A 86 7.01 13.25 -11.17
CA GLU A 86 6.78 14.53 -10.48
C GLU A 86 5.49 14.52 -9.65
N LEU A 87 4.43 13.90 -10.15
CA LEU A 87 3.19 13.75 -9.39
C LEU A 87 3.38 12.82 -8.18
N ALA A 88 4.04 11.68 -8.37
CA ALA A 88 4.32 10.73 -7.29
C ALA A 88 5.12 11.38 -6.14
N ASP A 89 6.11 12.23 -6.46
CA ASP A 89 6.89 12.99 -5.48
C ASP A 89 6.01 13.91 -4.61
N THR A 90 4.82 14.33 -5.09
CA THR A 90 3.86 15.09 -4.28
C THR A 90 3.00 14.22 -3.37
N LEU A 91 2.84 12.93 -3.69
CA LEU A 91 1.99 11.99 -2.95
C LEU A 91 2.76 11.28 -1.83
N TYR A 92 4.02 10.91 -2.07
CA TYR A 92 4.85 10.18 -1.10
C TYR A 92 4.89 10.83 0.30
N PRO A 93 5.08 12.17 0.45
CA PRO A 93 5.11 12.79 1.77
C PRO A 93 3.81 12.58 2.56
N ARG A 94 2.65 12.53 1.88
CA ARG A 94 1.38 12.27 2.57
C ARG A 94 1.25 10.80 2.96
N ILE A 95 1.69 9.88 2.10
CA ILE A 95 1.73 8.46 2.41
C ILE A 95 2.63 8.20 3.63
N ASP A 96 3.80 8.83 3.70
CA ASP A 96 4.74 8.70 4.83
C ASP A 96 4.08 9.15 6.15
N VAL A 97 3.43 10.32 6.14
CA VAL A 97 2.70 10.84 7.32
C VAL A 97 1.58 9.90 7.76
N ILE A 98 0.90 9.25 6.80
CA ILE A 98 -0.12 8.25 7.15
C ILE A 98 0.56 7.01 7.75
N THR A 99 1.63 6.49 7.14
CA THR A 99 2.38 5.34 7.64
C THR A 99 2.86 5.56 9.07
N GLU A 100 3.41 6.72 9.40
CA GLU A 100 3.82 7.06 10.78
C GLU A 100 2.65 6.93 11.77
N LYS A 101 1.45 7.39 11.40
CA LYS A 101 0.25 7.28 12.24
C LYS A 101 -0.24 5.85 12.37
N LEU A 102 -0.15 5.06 11.31
CA LEU A 102 -0.51 3.62 11.34
C LEU A 102 0.45 2.85 12.27
N LEU A 103 1.75 3.14 12.20
CA LEU A 103 2.76 2.54 13.10
C LEU A 103 2.57 2.99 14.55
N ALA A 104 2.30 4.28 14.79
CA ALA A 104 1.98 4.75 16.13
C ALA A 104 0.72 4.08 16.71
N PHE A 105 -0.26 3.75 15.87
CA PHE A 105 -1.39 2.93 16.29
C PHE A 105 -0.99 1.51 16.66
N ASN A 106 -0.14 0.85 15.85
CA ASN A 106 0.40 -0.47 16.19
C ASN A 106 1.06 -0.47 17.58
N ASP A 107 1.94 0.50 17.84
CA ASP A 107 2.65 0.62 19.12
C ASP A 107 1.69 0.81 20.31
N LEU A 108 0.63 1.60 20.13
CA LEU A 108 -0.42 1.76 21.14
C LEU A 108 -1.15 0.45 21.44
N CYS A 109 -1.39 -0.38 20.42
CA CYS A 109 -2.07 -1.66 20.59
C CYS A 109 -1.15 -2.71 21.22
N ASP A 110 0.15 -2.71 20.91
CA ASP A 110 1.17 -3.51 21.61
C ASP A 110 1.30 -3.12 23.10
N ALA A 111 1.19 -1.83 23.42
CA ALA A 111 1.13 -1.34 24.80
C ALA A 111 -0.20 -1.67 25.52
N GLY A 112 -1.19 -2.26 24.82
CA GLY A 112 -2.51 -2.56 25.37
C GLY A 112 -3.38 -1.34 25.62
N GLN A 113 -3.08 -0.21 24.98
CA GLN A 113 -3.78 1.07 25.10
C GLN A 113 -4.68 1.36 23.88
N CYS A 114 -4.91 0.35 23.04
CA CYS A 114 -5.78 0.42 21.89
C CYS A 114 -7.22 0.75 22.34
N VAL A 115 -7.83 1.77 21.73
CA VAL A 115 -9.23 2.16 22.02
C VAL A 115 -10.03 2.28 20.73
N ALA A 116 -11.33 2.01 20.81
CA ALA A 116 -12.25 2.02 19.67
C ALA A 116 -12.22 3.34 18.88
N GLN A 117 -12.03 4.47 19.56
CA GLN A 117 -11.90 5.77 18.92
C GLN A 117 -10.68 5.85 17.99
N LYS A 118 -9.52 5.33 18.43
CA LYS A 118 -8.29 5.30 17.62
C LYS A 118 -8.38 4.32 16.47
N PHE A 119 -9.04 3.18 16.69
CA PHE A 119 -9.35 2.24 15.63
C PHE A 119 -10.24 2.87 14.54
N LYS A 120 -11.26 3.66 14.93
CA LYS A 120 -12.10 4.37 13.95
C LYS A 120 -11.35 5.46 13.18
N GLU A 121 -10.45 6.21 13.85
CA GLU A 121 -9.56 7.18 13.20
C GLU A 121 -8.64 6.51 12.17
N LEU A 122 -8.18 5.29 12.47
CA LEU A 122 -7.36 4.47 11.57
C LEU A 122 -8.06 4.21 10.23
N GLY A 123 -9.35 3.88 10.24
CA GLY A 123 -10.11 3.60 9.02
C GLY A 123 -10.13 4.79 8.04
N GLY A 124 -10.23 6.01 8.56
CA GLY A 124 -10.15 7.22 7.73
C GLY A 124 -8.77 7.42 7.10
N LEU A 125 -7.70 7.15 7.86
CA LEU A 125 -6.33 7.21 7.36
C LEU A 125 -6.05 6.13 6.31
N LEU A 126 -6.56 4.91 6.52
CA LEU A 126 -6.46 3.82 5.56
C LEU A 126 -7.16 4.14 4.25
N HIS A 127 -8.39 4.68 4.32
CA HIS A 127 -9.11 5.10 3.13
C HIS A 127 -8.34 6.16 2.34
N GLU A 128 -7.85 7.21 3.00
CA GLU A 128 -7.03 8.23 2.35
C GLU A 128 -5.76 7.64 1.73
N ARG A 129 -5.09 6.72 2.43
CA ARG A 129 -3.91 6.03 1.90
C ARG A 129 -4.24 5.24 0.63
N PHE A 130 -5.37 4.52 0.61
CA PHE A 130 -5.76 3.73 -0.56
C PHE A 130 -6.01 4.62 -1.78
N GLU A 131 -6.66 5.77 -1.62
CA GLU A 131 -6.84 6.73 -2.72
C GLU A 131 -5.52 7.26 -3.27
N LEU A 132 -4.55 7.55 -2.40
CA LEU A 132 -3.20 7.99 -2.81
C LEU A 132 -2.45 6.88 -3.56
N GLU A 133 -2.55 5.64 -3.08
CA GLU A 133 -1.93 4.48 -3.69
C GLU A 133 -2.57 4.12 -5.04
N ASP A 134 -3.89 4.26 -5.16
CA ASP A 134 -4.59 4.09 -6.43
C ASP A 134 -4.18 5.16 -7.43
N CYS A 135 -4.00 6.41 -6.98
CA CYS A 135 -3.44 7.47 -7.80
C CYS A 135 -2.02 7.11 -8.27
N LEU A 136 -1.14 6.59 -7.40
CA LEU A 136 0.19 6.13 -7.79
C LEU A 136 0.13 5.02 -8.85
N ILE A 137 -0.72 4.01 -8.68
CA ILE A 137 -0.88 2.93 -9.66
C ILE A 137 -1.37 3.49 -11.00
N GLU A 138 -2.35 4.39 -10.99
CA GLU A 138 -2.88 4.99 -12.22
C GLU A 138 -1.80 5.74 -13.00
N VAL A 139 -1.01 6.57 -12.31
CA VAL A 139 -0.08 7.49 -12.97
C VAL A 139 1.30 6.90 -13.23
N LEU A 140 1.72 5.87 -12.49
CA LEU A 140 3.03 5.25 -12.65
C LEU A 140 2.99 3.88 -13.36
N HIS A 141 1.81 3.26 -13.50
CA HIS A 141 1.70 1.92 -14.08
C HIS A 141 0.63 1.80 -15.17
N ASN A 142 -0.62 2.19 -14.88
CA ASN A 142 -1.70 2.05 -15.85
C ASN A 142 -1.53 3.00 -17.05
N ALA A 143 -0.87 4.14 -16.86
CA ALA A 143 -0.47 5.05 -17.94
C ALA A 143 0.34 4.35 -19.04
N HIS A 144 1.16 3.34 -18.71
CA HIS A 144 2.05 2.65 -19.66
C HIS A 144 1.40 1.41 -20.30
N LYS A 145 0.15 1.09 -19.94
CA LYS A 145 -0.60 -0.06 -20.47
C LYS A 145 -0.88 0.03 -21.97
N GLN A 146 -1.06 1.22 -22.53
CA GLN A 146 -1.29 1.39 -23.98
C GLN A 146 0.02 1.40 -24.77
N GLU A 147 1.10 1.92 -24.19
CA GLU A 147 2.43 1.94 -24.83
C GLU A 147 3.01 0.54 -25.01
N THR A 148 2.70 -0.38 -24.09
CA THR A 148 3.05 -1.80 -24.21
C THR A 148 2.28 -2.52 -25.33
N VAL A 149 1.07 -2.09 -25.69
CA VAL A 149 0.32 -2.64 -26.84
C VAL A 149 0.83 -2.09 -28.16
N ALA A 150 1.37 -0.87 -28.19
CA ALA A 150 1.91 -0.24 -29.40
C ALA A 150 3.34 -0.71 -29.76
N GLN A 151 4.07 -1.31 -28.80
CA GLN A 151 5.45 -1.80 -28.96
C GLN A 151 5.55 -3.32 -29.21
N ALA A 152 4.42 -4.05 -29.18
CA ALA A 152 4.32 -5.49 -29.42
C ALA A 152 3.91 -5.81 -30.86
#